data_AF-A0A090X9I3-F1
#
_entry.id   AF-A0A090X9I3-F1
#
_cell.length_a   1.000
_cell.length_b   1.000
_cell.length_c   1.000
_cell.angle_alpha   90.00
_cell.angle_beta   90.00
_cell.angle_gamma   90.00
#
_symmetry.space_group_name_H-M   'P 1'
#
loop_
_entity.id
_entity.type
_entity.pdbx_description
1 polymer ?
#
loop_
_entity_poly.entity_id
_entity_poly.type
_entity_poly.pdbx_seq_one_letter_code
_entity_poly.pdbx_strand_id
1 'polypeptide(L)'
;MIAALFLAIQLLGQSQSEICEGDFPNATEVMTLLTRTYMFQSFEYSPEVQCAYQIFYYPKVGRNRLQQKYDKVTLSRRGNRLHNPLYITLVVNSTIHLSNRPELDVVPTQLDILYSDLRSCMVTKGPYSKGIPQACRLWMTESFFANPSPQCTGGFERHCKSTPLSYNITGCINLNDHH
;
A
#
# COMPACT_ATOMS: atom_id res chain seq x y z
N MET A 1 -40.22 -32.13 7.99
CA MET A 1 -39.34 -31.33 8.87
C MET A 1 -37.94 -31.25 8.26
N ILE A 2 -37.77 -30.47 7.19
CA ILE A 2 -36.47 -30.26 6.52
C ILE A 2 -36.24 -28.75 6.25
N ALA A 3 -37.20 -27.88 6.59
CA ALA A 3 -37.08 -26.44 6.36
C ALA A 3 -36.34 -25.69 7.48
N ALA A 4 -36.36 -26.21 8.72
CA ALA A 4 -35.75 -25.53 9.87
C ALA A 4 -34.21 -25.60 9.89
N LEU A 5 -33.62 -26.65 9.29
CA LEU A 5 -32.16 -26.83 9.28
C LEU A 5 -31.45 -25.87 8.30
N PHE A 6 -32.12 -25.47 7.22
CA PHE A 6 -31.56 -24.55 6.22
C PHE A 6 -31.54 -23.09 6.68
N LEU A 7 -32.46 -22.68 7.57
CA LEU A 7 -32.48 -21.33 8.13
C LEU A 7 -31.36 -21.11 9.16
N ALA A 8 -30.99 -22.13 9.94
CA ALA A 8 -29.89 -22.04 10.91
C ALA A 8 -28.51 -21.90 10.24
N ILE A 9 -28.32 -22.51 9.06
CA ILE A 9 -27.03 -22.47 8.35
C ILE A 9 -26.81 -21.13 7.62
N GLN A 10 -27.88 -20.45 7.19
CA GLN A 10 -27.74 -19.13 6.56
C GLN A 10 -27.43 -17.99 7.55
N LEU A 11 -27.71 -18.19 8.85
CA LEU A 11 -27.44 -17.20 9.90
C LEU A 11 -25.99 -17.23 10.44
N LEU A 12 -25.21 -18.28 10.16
CA LEU A 12 -23.80 -18.40 10.59
C LEU A 12 -22.80 -17.83 9.57
N GLY A 13 -23.26 -17.35 8.41
CA GLY A 13 -22.40 -16.89 7.31
C GLY A 13 -22.06 -15.41 7.30
N GLN A 14 -22.69 -14.58 8.14
CA GLN A 14 -22.35 -13.16 8.24
C GLN A 14 -21.19 -12.97 9.21
N SER A 15 -19.97 -13.28 8.75
CA SER A 15 -18.79 -12.63 9.30
C SER A 15 -18.90 -11.15 8.96
N GLN A 16 -19.50 -10.36 9.85
CA GLN A 16 -19.16 -8.95 9.91
C GLN A 16 -17.64 -8.92 10.11
N SER A 17 -16.91 -8.45 9.11
CA SER A 17 -15.47 -8.20 9.28
C SER A 17 -15.36 -7.18 10.40
N GLU A 18 -14.96 -7.63 11.58
CA GLU A 18 -14.69 -6.74 12.70
C GLU A 18 -13.60 -5.76 12.26
N ILE A 19 -13.95 -4.47 12.24
CA ILE A 19 -13.00 -3.40 11.96
C ILE A 19 -12.04 -3.37 13.15
N CYS A 20 -10.76 -3.61 12.91
CA CYS A 20 -9.75 -3.59 13.95
C CYS A 20 -9.05 -2.23 14.02
N GLU A 21 -8.40 -1.99 15.16
CA GLU A 21 -7.52 -0.83 15.32
C GLU A 21 -6.47 -0.80 14.20
N GLY A 22 -6.28 0.37 13.61
CA GLY A 22 -5.38 0.58 12.48
C GLY A 22 -5.99 0.30 11.11
N ASP A 23 -7.20 -0.28 11.02
CA ASP A 23 -7.90 -0.47 9.75
C ASP A 23 -8.43 0.88 9.20
N PHE A 24 -8.31 1.07 7.89
CA PHE A 24 -8.74 2.28 7.17
C PHE A 24 -8.31 3.61 7.84
N PRO A 25 -7.01 3.78 8.14
CA PRO A 25 -6.51 4.93 8.88
C PRO A 25 -6.60 6.23 8.05
N ASN A 26 -6.43 7.38 8.71
CA ASN A 26 -6.30 8.65 8.00
C ASN A 26 -5.04 8.64 7.12
N ALA A 27 -5.21 8.68 5.80
CA ALA A 27 -4.08 8.57 4.88
C ALA A 27 -3.11 9.76 4.97
N THR A 28 -3.58 10.96 5.33
CA THR A 28 -2.70 12.12 5.51
C THR A 28 -1.70 11.89 6.64
N GLU A 29 -2.18 11.33 7.75
CA GLU A 29 -1.33 10.98 8.89
C GLU A 29 -0.33 9.88 8.53
N VAL A 30 -0.80 8.80 7.90
CA VAL A 30 0.06 7.68 7.46
C VAL A 30 1.17 8.17 6.53
N MET A 31 0.84 8.95 5.50
CA MET A 31 1.85 9.46 4.55
C MET A 31 2.87 10.38 5.20
N THR A 32 2.47 11.09 6.27
CA THR A 32 3.35 12.01 7.01
C THR A 32 4.30 11.23 7.91
N LEU A 33 3.82 10.20 8.59
CA LEU A 33 4.62 9.41 9.54
C LEU A 33 5.45 8.33 8.85
N LEU A 34 4.93 7.75 7.77
CA LEU A 34 5.53 6.65 7.02
C LEU A 34 5.89 7.10 5.61
N THR A 35 6.73 8.13 5.52
CA THR A 35 7.13 8.75 4.25
C THR A 35 7.83 7.78 3.31
N ARG A 36 8.64 6.84 3.84
CA ARG A 36 9.35 5.83 3.07
C ARG A 36 9.19 4.44 3.70
N THR A 37 8.73 3.49 2.90
CA THR A 37 8.51 2.11 3.33
C THR A 37 8.84 1.12 2.22
N TYR A 38 9.27 -0.08 2.59
CA TYR A 38 9.80 -1.12 1.73
C TYR A 38 8.84 -2.29 1.63
N MET A 39 8.71 -2.87 0.45
CA MET A 39 7.77 -3.97 0.20
C MET A 39 8.25 -5.22 0.95
N PHE A 40 7.50 -5.63 1.96
CA PHE A 40 7.78 -6.85 2.72
C PHE A 40 7.00 -8.02 2.15
N GLN A 41 5.71 -7.82 1.87
CA GLN A 41 4.85 -8.80 1.22
C GLN A 41 4.03 -8.19 0.09
N SER A 42 3.75 -9.00 -0.93
CA SER A 42 2.81 -8.66 -2.00
C SER A 42 1.95 -9.88 -2.29
N PHE A 43 0.71 -9.65 -2.70
CA PHE A 43 -0.10 -10.69 -3.30
C PHE A 43 0.31 -10.95 -4.76
N GLU A 44 0.63 -9.88 -5.50
CA GLU A 44 1.10 -10.01 -6.88
C GLU A 44 2.49 -10.67 -6.92
N TYR A 45 2.61 -11.78 -7.66
CA TYR A 45 3.89 -12.41 -7.94
C TYR A 45 4.65 -11.62 -8.99
N SER A 46 5.83 -11.13 -8.62
CA SER A 46 6.69 -10.34 -9.50
C SER A 46 8.11 -10.93 -9.49
N PRO A 47 8.39 -11.98 -10.29
CA PRO A 47 9.65 -12.72 -10.23
C PRO A 47 10.89 -11.87 -10.56
N GLU A 48 10.72 -10.88 -11.42
CA GLU A 48 11.80 -9.97 -11.84
C GLU A 48 12.12 -8.91 -10.79
N VAL A 49 11.30 -8.76 -9.74
CA VAL A 49 11.50 -7.79 -8.67
C VAL A 49 12.45 -8.36 -7.63
N GLN A 50 13.53 -7.62 -7.34
CA GLN A 50 14.44 -7.92 -6.24
C GLN A 50 13.93 -7.28 -4.94
N CYS A 51 13.63 -5.99 -4.98
CA CYS A 51 13.06 -5.23 -3.88
C CYS A 51 12.27 -4.03 -4.44
N ALA A 52 11.41 -3.45 -3.62
CA ALA A 52 10.72 -2.21 -3.94
C ALA A 52 10.55 -1.35 -2.68
N TYR A 53 10.48 -0.04 -2.87
CA TYR A 53 10.00 0.87 -1.85
C TYR A 53 8.96 1.81 -2.45
N GLN A 54 8.17 2.39 -1.57
CA GLN A 54 7.33 3.53 -1.90
C GLN A 54 7.77 4.74 -1.10
N ILE A 55 7.52 5.92 -1.66
CA ILE A 55 7.87 7.19 -1.03
C ILE A 55 6.78 8.24 -1.27
N PHE A 56 6.46 8.98 -0.21
CA PHE A 56 5.64 10.19 -0.24
C PHE A 56 6.54 11.41 -0.01
N TYR A 57 6.48 12.41 -0.90
CA TYR A 57 7.39 13.55 -0.87
C TYR A 57 6.79 14.82 -1.49
N TYR A 58 7.43 15.96 -1.27
CA TYR A 58 6.98 17.28 -1.74
C TYR A 58 8.04 17.92 -2.66
N PRO A 59 8.07 17.58 -3.96
CA PRO A 59 8.92 18.27 -4.92
C PRO A 59 8.47 19.71 -5.15
N LYS A 60 9.41 20.57 -5.54
CA LYS A 60 9.12 21.88 -6.11
C LYS A 60 8.65 21.72 -7.56
N VAL A 61 7.48 22.28 -7.87
CA VAL A 61 6.92 22.34 -9.22
C VAL A 61 6.74 23.81 -9.60
N GLY A 62 7.29 24.23 -10.74
CA GLY A 62 7.27 25.63 -11.19
C GLY A 62 7.99 26.60 -10.25
N ARG A 63 7.48 27.84 -10.13
CA ARG A 63 8.11 28.94 -9.36
C ARG A 63 7.90 28.84 -7.83
N ASN A 64 8.05 27.67 -7.22
CA ASN A 64 7.92 27.36 -5.77
C ASN A 64 6.57 26.79 -5.27
N ARG A 65 5.77 26.14 -6.12
CA ARG A 65 4.64 25.35 -5.58
C ARG A 65 5.17 23.99 -5.13
N LEU A 66 5.06 23.68 -3.85
CA LEU A 66 5.25 22.32 -3.36
C LEU A 66 4.03 21.51 -3.78
N GLN A 67 4.24 20.38 -4.42
CA GLN A 67 3.15 19.49 -4.78
C GLN A 67 3.45 18.08 -4.32
N GLN A 68 2.54 17.49 -3.56
CA GLN A 68 2.74 16.17 -3.01
C GLN A 68 2.76 15.09 -4.10
N LYS A 69 3.71 14.17 -4.00
CA LYS A 69 3.86 13.03 -4.90
C LYS A 69 3.98 11.72 -4.12
N TYR A 70 3.55 10.67 -4.80
CA TYR A 70 3.80 9.28 -4.45
C TYR A 70 4.63 8.65 -5.56
N ASP A 71 5.69 7.93 -5.22
CA ASP A 71 6.42 7.08 -6.17
C ASP A 71 6.56 5.68 -5.61
N LYS A 72 6.41 4.68 -6.48
CA LYS A 72 6.73 3.29 -6.21
C LYS A 72 7.96 2.92 -7.04
N VAL A 73 9.11 2.85 -6.36
CA VAL A 73 10.38 2.53 -6.99
C VAL A 73 10.66 1.05 -6.86
N THR A 74 10.90 0.40 -8.00
CA THR A 74 11.15 -1.04 -8.07
C THR A 74 12.55 -1.30 -8.60
N LEU A 75 13.32 -2.10 -7.87
CA LEU A 75 14.62 -2.61 -8.31
C LEU A 75 14.44 -4.01 -8.88
N SER A 76 14.78 -4.19 -10.15
CA SER A 76 14.78 -5.51 -10.77
C SER A 76 16.02 -6.31 -10.37
N ARG A 77 15.94 -7.64 -10.47
CA ARG A 77 17.09 -8.54 -10.27
C ARG A 77 18.24 -8.29 -11.26
N ARG A 78 17.97 -7.58 -12.37
CA ARG A 78 18.96 -7.16 -13.36
C ARG A 78 19.61 -5.80 -13.02
N GLY A 79 19.24 -5.20 -11.88
CA GLY A 79 19.73 -3.89 -11.44
C GLY A 79 19.00 -2.69 -12.05
N ASN A 80 17.98 -2.90 -12.89
CA ASN A 80 17.20 -1.80 -13.47
C ASN A 80 16.28 -1.20 -12.42
N ARG A 81 16.20 0.13 -12.41
CA ARG A 81 15.28 0.88 -11.55
C ARG A 81 14.09 1.37 -12.38
N LEU A 82 12.90 1.12 -11.86
CA LEU A 82 11.66 1.61 -12.45
C LEU A 82 11.00 2.59 -11.47
N HIS A 83 10.81 3.81 -11.95
CA HIS A 83 10.10 4.88 -11.27
C HIS A 83 8.73 5.06 -11.88
N ASN A 84 7.75 5.38 -11.05
CA ASN A 84 6.39 5.66 -11.48
C ASN A 84 5.74 6.73 -10.59
N PRO A 85 6.28 7.96 -10.64
CA PRO A 85 5.82 9.04 -9.78
C PRO A 85 4.44 9.54 -10.24
N LEU A 86 3.55 9.70 -9.27
CA LEU A 86 2.20 10.22 -9.44
C LEU A 86 2.00 11.40 -8.50
N TYR A 87 1.29 12.41 -8.97
CA TYR A 87 0.80 13.52 -8.15
C TYR A 87 -0.33 13.02 -7.27
N ILE A 88 -0.28 13.40 -5.99
CA ILE A 88 -1.42 13.26 -5.08
C ILE A 88 -2.33 14.46 -5.33
N THR A 89 -3.53 14.20 -5.86
CA THR A 89 -4.50 15.24 -6.22
C THR A 89 -5.52 15.48 -5.12
N LEU A 90 -5.90 14.43 -4.39
CA LEU A 90 -6.86 14.48 -3.30
C LEU A 90 -6.61 13.32 -2.32
N VAL A 91 -6.91 13.55 -1.05
CA VAL A 91 -6.91 12.51 -0.01
C VAL A 91 -8.27 12.53 0.67
N VAL A 92 -8.95 11.38 0.69
CA VAL A 92 -10.26 11.22 1.33
C VAL A 92 -10.18 10.03 2.27
N ASN A 93 -10.25 10.29 3.57
CA ASN A 93 -10.12 9.27 4.63
C ASN A 93 -8.85 8.41 4.43
N SER A 94 -9.00 7.13 4.10
CA SER A 94 -7.92 6.17 3.88
C SER A 94 -7.50 6.03 2.41
N THR A 95 -8.09 6.81 1.51
CA THR A 95 -7.87 6.71 0.06
C THR A 95 -7.06 7.91 -0.45
N ILE A 96 -6.06 7.61 -1.27
CA ILE A 96 -5.23 8.59 -1.95
C ILE A 96 -5.57 8.56 -3.44
N HIS A 97 -5.96 9.71 -3.97
CA HIS A 97 -6.21 9.92 -5.39
C HIS A 97 -4.94 10.40 -6.08
N LEU A 98 -4.55 9.67 -7.13
CA LEU A 98 -3.28 9.80 -7.83
C LEU A 98 -3.49 10.08 -9.32
N SER A 99 -2.64 10.92 -9.87
CA SER A 99 -2.65 11.27 -11.30
C SER A 99 -1.23 11.47 -11.85
N ASN A 100 -1.03 11.17 -13.13
CA ASN A 100 0.20 11.54 -13.83
C ASN A 100 0.24 13.04 -14.18
N ARG A 101 -0.88 13.75 -14.02
CA ARG A 101 -1.01 15.18 -14.31
C ARG A 101 -1.62 15.90 -13.11
N PRO A 102 -1.01 17.00 -12.64
CA PRO A 102 -1.41 17.67 -11.42
C PRO A 102 -2.72 18.48 -11.55
N GLU A 103 -3.08 18.87 -12.78
CA GLU A 103 -4.10 19.89 -13.07
C GLU A 103 -5.40 19.33 -13.69
N LEU A 104 -5.50 18.01 -13.90
CA LEU A 104 -6.65 17.42 -14.59
C LEU A 104 -7.51 16.57 -13.67
N ASP A 105 -8.81 16.85 -13.67
CA ASP A 105 -9.90 15.98 -13.16
C ASP A 105 -10.10 14.76 -14.07
N VAL A 106 -9.02 14.05 -14.42
CA VAL A 106 -9.15 12.68 -14.96
C VAL A 106 -9.58 11.79 -13.80
N VAL A 107 -10.39 10.76 -14.08
CA VAL A 107 -10.75 9.73 -13.09
C VAL A 107 -9.45 9.23 -12.43
N PRO A 108 -9.17 9.63 -11.17
CA PRO A 108 -7.86 9.43 -10.59
C PRO A 108 -7.66 7.94 -10.32
N THR A 109 -6.41 7.52 -10.41
CA THR A 109 -6.01 6.20 -9.94
C THR A 109 -6.02 6.22 -8.41
N GLN A 110 -6.46 5.16 -7.74
CA GLN A 110 -6.66 5.16 -6.29
C GLN A 110 -5.69 4.21 -5.61
N LEU A 111 -5.03 4.70 -4.57
CA LEU A 111 -4.25 3.90 -3.63
C LEU A 111 -4.98 3.94 -2.27
N ASP A 112 -5.49 2.79 -1.85
CA ASP A 112 -6.16 2.67 -0.56
C ASP A 112 -5.16 2.19 0.50
N ILE A 113 -5.15 2.84 1.66
CA ILE A 113 -4.46 2.35 2.85
C ILE A 113 -5.46 1.53 3.66
N LEU A 114 -5.28 0.22 3.67
CA LEU A 114 -6.21 -0.71 4.31
C LEU A 114 -5.91 -0.88 5.80
N TYR A 115 -4.63 -0.78 6.16
CA TYR A 115 -4.16 -0.88 7.55
C TYR A 115 -2.88 -0.07 7.75
N SER A 116 -2.67 0.50 8.95
CA SER A 116 -1.37 0.99 9.41
C SER A 116 -1.34 1.05 10.93
N ASP A 117 -0.17 0.78 11.52
CA ASP A 117 0.12 1.05 12.93
C ASP A 117 0.71 2.45 13.16
N LEU A 118 0.74 3.28 12.11
CA LEU A 118 1.29 4.64 12.07
C LEU A 118 2.80 4.74 12.40
N ARG A 119 3.50 3.62 12.58
CA ARG A 119 4.90 3.62 13.04
C ARG A 119 5.80 2.70 12.24
N SER A 120 5.41 1.45 12.04
CA SER A 120 6.26 0.43 11.46
C SER A 120 5.83 -0.01 10.08
N CYS A 121 4.53 0.07 9.74
CA CYS A 121 4.03 -0.50 8.50
C CYS A 121 2.73 0.13 7.97
N MET A 122 2.43 -0.18 6.71
CA MET A 122 1.11 0.02 6.13
C MET A 122 0.78 -1.06 5.11
N VAL A 123 -0.50 -1.41 5.01
CA VAL A 123 -1.04 -2.27 3.97
C VAL A 123 -1.75 -1.40 2.96
N THR A 124 -1.40 -1.55 1.69
CA THR A 124 -2.02 -0.77 0.60
C THR A 124 -2.64 -1.67 -0.46
N LYS A 125 -3.66 -1.15 -1.15
CA LYS A 125 -4.21 -1.74 -2.37
C LYS A 125 -4.22 -0.72 -3.51
N GLY A 126 -3.74 -1.13 -4.68
CA GLY A 126 -3.59 -0.26 -5.85
C GLY A 126 -2.13 0.12 -6.13
N PRO A 127 -1.84 1.24 -6.82
CA PRO A 127 -2.81 2.18 -7.36
C PRO A 127 -3.60 1.62 -8.58
N TYR A 128 -3.05 0.64 -9.31
CA TYR A 128 -3.65 0.09 -10.52
C TYR A 128 -4.71 -1.01 -10.30
N SER A 129 -5.54 -0.86 -9.27
CA SER A 129 -6.53 -1.89 -8.87
C SER A 129 -7.54 -2.26 -9.98
N LYS A 130 -7.81 -1.36 -10.93
CA LYS A 130 -8.68 -1.67 -12.09
C LYS A 130 -8.05 -2.67 -13.07
N GLY A 131 -6.72 -2.63 -13.26
CA GLY A 131 -6.00 -3.56 -14.13
C GLY A 131 -5.40 -4.75 -13.38
N ILE A 132 -5.12 -4.55 -12.09
CA ILE A 132 -4.55 -5.56 -11.18
C ILE A 132 -5.36 -5.51 -9.88
N PRO A 133 -6.56 -6.12 -9.83
CA PRO A 133 -7.45 -6.11 -8.65
C PRO A 133 -6.80 -6.64 -7.37
N GLN A 134 -5.72 -7.39 -7.56
CA GLN A 134 -4.94 -8.13 -6.58
C GLN A 134 -3.68 -7.37 -6.09
N ALA A 135 -3.48 -6.11 -6.50
CA ALA A 135 -2.31 -5.31 -6.15
C ALA A 135 -2.28 -4.86 -4.66
N CYS A 136 -2.28 -5.83 -3.73
CA CYS A 136 -2.27 -5.65 -2.28
C CYS A 136 -0.87 -5.92 -1.73
N ARG A 137 -0.33 -5.01 -0.92
CA ARG A 137 1.08 -5.04 -0.47
C ARG A 137 1.20 -4.59 0.97
N LEU A 138 2.06 -5.28 1.73
CA LEU A 138 2.54 -4.85 3.04
C LEU A 138 3.86 -4.14 2.86
N TRP A 139 3.89 -2.89 3.32
CA TRP A 139 5.06 -2.04 3.33
C TRP A 139 5.54 -1.82 4.75
N MET A 140 6.86 -1.80 4.95
CA MET A 140 7.46 -1.68 6.27
C MET A 140 8.58 -0.64 6.27
N THR A 141 8.76 0.04 7.39
CA THR A 141 9.97 0.84 7.59
C THR A 141 11.19 -0.06 7.69
N GLU A 142 12.37 0.47 7.37
CA GLU A 142 13.63 -0.29 7.39
C GLU A 142 13.88 -0.97 8.74
N SER A 143 13.72 -0.22 9.84
CA SER A 143 14.01 -0.69 11.19
C SER A 143 13.17 -1.88 11.66
N PHE A 144 12.01 -2.13 11.05
CA PHE A 144 11.11 -3.23 11.39
C PHE A 144 11.11 -4.35 10.34
N PHE A 145 11.84 -4.21 9.23
CA PHE A 145 11.79 -5.17 8.13
C PHE A 145 12.29 -6.57 8.54
N ALA A 146 13.32 -6.65 9.38
CA ALA A 146 13.88 -7.92 9.84
C ALA A 146 12.96 -8.63 10.88
N ASN A 147 12.18 -7.85 11.63
CA ASN A 147 11.33 -8.33 12.72
C ASN A 147 9.95 -7.66 12.61
N PRO A 148 9.12 -8.11 11.66
CA PRO A 148 7.80 -7.53 11.45
C PRO A 148 6.90 -7.72 12.66
N SER A 149 6.15 -6.67 13.01
CA SER A 149 5.13 -6.75 14.06
C SER A 149 4.00 -7.71 13.62
N PRO A 150 3.47 -8.57 14.52
CA PRO A 150 2.35 -9.44 14.21
C PRO A 150 1.09 -8.69 13.77
N GLN A 151 0.91 -7.45 14.24
CA GLN A 151 -0.21 -6.60 13.84
C GLN A 151 -0.13 -6.23 12.36
N CYS A 152 1.08 -5.96 11.84
CA CYS A 152 1.31 -5.66 10.43
C CYS A 152 0.99 -6.84 9.50
N THR A 153 1.49 -8.03 9.83
CA THR A 153 1.22 -9.24 9.04
C THR A 153 -0.24 -9.66 9.16
N GLY A 154 -0.82 -9.55 10.36
CA GLY A 154 -2.26 -9.82 10.58
C GLY A 154 -3.15 -8.84 9.80
N GLY A 155 -2.80 -7.55 9.78
CA GLY A 155 -3.48 -6.56 8.94
C GLY A 155 -3.41 -6.91 7.45
N PHE A 156 -2.24 -7.34 6.97
CA PHE A 156 -2.09 -7.79 5.58
C PHE A 156 -2.98 -9.00 5.27
N GLU A 157 -2.94 -10.05 6.10
CA GLU A 157 -3.72 -11.27 5.88
C GLU A 157 -5.23 -10.99 5.89
N ARG A 158 -5.70 -10.19 6.85
CA ARG A 158 -7.11 -9.80 6.99
C ARG A 158 -7.65 -9.09 5.75
N HIS A 159 -6.87 -8.16 5.20
CA HIS A 159 -7.30 -7.27 4.12
C HIS A 159 -7.00 -7.81 2.72
N CYS A 160 -5.86 -8.48 2.55
CA CYS A 160 -5.43 -9.00 1.26
C CYS A 160 -5.94 -10.43 0.97
N LYS A 161 -6.38 -11.18 2.01
CA LYS A 161 -7.01 -12.50 1.93
C LYS A 161 -6.28 -13.49 0.99
N SER A 162 -4.96 -13.52 1.07
CA SER A 162 -4.13 -14.32 0.16
C SER A 162 -2.84 -14.81 0.79
N THR A 163 -2.25 -15.84 0.20
CA THR A 163 -0.91 -16.32 0.53
C THR A 163 0.12 -15.23 0.25
N PRO A 164 0.84 -14.73 1.27
CA PRO A 164 1.82 -13.67 1.09
C PRO A 164 3.04 -14.18 0.31
N LEU A 165 3.52 -13.38 -0.64
CA LEU A 165 4.83 -13.55 -1.24
C LEU A 165 5.79 -12.55 -0.59
N SER A 166 6.83 -13.05 0.05
CA SER A 166 7.81 -12.22 0.76
C SER A 166 8.91 -11.70 -0.15
N TYR A 167 9.38 -10.50 0.12
CA TYR A 167 10.46 -9.83 -0.62
C TYR A 167 11.59 -9.40 0.33
N ASN A 168 12.77 -9.22 -0.23
CA ASN A 168 13.92 -8.68 0.49
C ASN A 168 13.99 -7.15 0.31
N ILE A 169 14.64 -6.48 1.25
CA ILE A 169 14.97 -5.05 1.21
C ILE A 169 16.38 -4.77 0.62
N THR A 170 17.25 -5.79 0.52
CA THR A 170 18.64 -5.64 0.03
C THR A 170 18.70 -4.94 -1.34
N GLY A 171 19.45 -3.85 -1.39
CA GLY A 171 19.61 -3.02 -2.59
C GLY A 171 18.67 -1.82 -2.65
N CYS A 172 17.61 -1.78 -1.82
CA CYS A 172 16.67 -0.67 -1.77
C CYS A 172 16.96 0.35 -0.65
N ILE A 173 17.68 -0.04 0.40
CA ILE A 173 17.96 0.80 1.59
C ILE A 173 18.80 2.04 1.24
N ASN A 174 19.89 1.86 0.50
CA ASN A 174 20.85 2.93 0.19
C ASN A 174 20.51 3.75 -1.06
N LEU A 175 19.27 3.64 -1.54
CA LEU A 175 18.82 4.41 -2.69
C LEU A 175 18.48 5.83 -2.22
N ASN A 176 19.49 6.68 -2.09
CA ASN A 176 19.32 8.11 -1.93
C ASN A 176 18.90 8.71 -3.27
N ASP A 177 17.66 8.47 -3.66
CA ASP A 177 17.05 9.30 -4.69
C ASP A 177 16.69 10.63 -4.03
N HIS A 178 17.58 11.60 -4.25
CA HIS A 178 17.38 12.99 -3.88
C HIS A 178 16.22 13.53 -4.74
N HIS A 179 15.01 13.47 -4.21
CA HIS A 179 13.81 14.03 -4.82
C HIS A 179 13.43 15.37 -4.21
#